data_AF-A0A353BVQ4-F1
#
_entry.id   AF-A0A353BVQ4-F1
#
_cell.length_a   1.000
_cell.length_b   1.000
_cell.length_c   1.000
_cell.angle_alpha   90.00
_cell.angle_beta   90.00
_cell.angle_gamma   90.00
#
_symmetry.space_group_name_H-M   'P 1'
#
loop_
_entity.id
_entity.type
_entity.pdbx_description
1 polymer ?
#
loop_
_entity_poly.entity_id
_entity_poly.type
_entity_poly.pdbx_seq_one_letter_code
_entity_poly.pdbx_strand_id
1 'polypeptide(L)' 'DVGLPTLPALCRTVQYLESRNLTGQISLLVGGGLFTPGDFLKCLALGADAVYFGTIAALVMSHT' A
#
# COMPACT_ATOMS: atom_id res chain seq x y z
N ASP A 1 10.67 10.15 -14.65
CA ASP A 1 10.14 10.69 -13.39
C ASP A 1 8.62 10.75 -13.49
N VAL A 2 7.97 9.61 -13.27
CA VAL A 2 6.52 9.45 -13.45
C VAL A 2 5.97 8.63 -12.30
N GLY A 3 4.79 8.99 -11.81
CA GLY A 3 4.11 8.28 -10.74
C GLY A 3 3.50 9.21 -9.70
N LEU A 4 2.60 8.65 -8.90
CA LEU A 4 2.04 9.31 -7.72
C LEU A 4 2.72 8.74 -6.47
N PRO A 5 2.99 9.55 -5.45
CA PRO A 5 3.45 9.03 -4.17
C PRO A 5 2.44 8.06 -3.56
N THR A 6 2.93 6.93 -3.04
CA THR A 6 2.11 5.79 -2.58
C THR A 6 1.05 6.17 -1.55
N LEU A 7 1.42 6.92 -0.50
CA LEU A 7 0.50 7.27 0.59
C LEU A 7 -0.63 8.22 0.14
N PRO A 8 -0.37 9.36 -0.54
CA PRO A 8 -1.42 10.17 -1.13
C PRO A 8 -2.31 9.42 -2.12
N ALA A 9 -1.73 8.53 -2.95
CA ALA A 9 -2.51 7.72 -3.87
C ALA A 9 -3.45 6.77 -3.12
N LEU A 10 -2.98 6.12 -2.05
CA LEU A 10 -3.79 5.27 -1.18
C LEU A 10 -4.98 6.03 -0.59
N CYS A 11 -4.74 7.18 0.05
CA CYS A 11 -5.82 7.97 0.64
C CYS A 11 -6.88 8.37 -0.41
N ARG A 12 -6.45 8.76 -1.62
CA ARG A 12 -7.39 9.10 -2.71
C ARG A 12 -8.18 7.89 -3.20
N THR A 13 -7.55 6.72 -3.28
CA THR A 13 -8.24 5.49 -3.68
C THR A 13 -9.28 5.08 -2.65
N VAL A 14 -8.97 5.15 -1.36
CA VAL A 14 -9.91 4.84 -0.27
C VAL A 14 -11.12 5.77 -0.33
N GLN A 15 -10.89 7.08 -0.40
CA GLN A 15 -11.97 8.07 -0.56
C GLN A 15 -12.83 7.82 -1.80
N TYR A 16 -12.20 7.42 -2.92
CA TYR A 16 -12.92 7.09 -4.14
C TYR A 16 -13.82 5.86 -3.98
N LEU A 17 -13.31 4.79 -3.36
CA LEU A 17 -14.08 3.57 -3.11
C LEU A 17 -15.26 3.84 -2.15
N GLU A 18 -15.02 4.61 -1.10
CA GLU A 18 -16.06 5.06 -0.16
C GLU A 18 -17.15 5.86 -0.88
N SER A 19 -16.77 6.85 -1.69
CA SER A 19 -17.72 7.70 -2.44
C SER A 19 -18.61 6.94 -3.40
N ARG A 20 -18.19 5.74 -3.82
CA ARG A 20 -18.93 4.86 -4.74
C ARG A 20 -19.62 3.69 -4.04
N ASN A 21 -19.59 3.63 -2.71
CA ASN A 21 -20.08 2.50 -1.91
C ASN A 21 -19.43 1.15 -2.32
N LEU A 22 -18.18 1.17 -2.76
CA LEU A 22 -17.42 -0.03 -3.17
C LEU A 22 -16.50 -0.56 -2.06
N THR A 23 -16.51 0.06 -0.89
CA THR A 23 -15.72 -0.39 0.28
C THR A 23 -16.07 -1.84 0.63
N GLY A 24 -15.05 -2.68 0.80
CA GLY A 24 -15.20 -4.10 1.10
C GLY A 24 -15.65 -4.97 -0.08
N GLN A 25 -16.03 -4.39 -1.22
CA GLN A 25 -16.33 -5.13 -2.45
C GLN A 25 -15.08 -5.35 -3.31
N ILE A 26 -14.07 -4.48 -3.13
CA ILE A 26 -12.79 -4.53 -3.85
C ILE A 26 -11.69 -4.58 -2.81
N SER A 27 -10.81 -5.58 -2.92
CA SER A 27 -9.61 -5.66 -2.09
C SER A 27 -8.57 -4.65 -2.58
N LEU A 28 -8.16 -3.74 -1.70
CA LEU A 28 -7.17 -2.72 -1.96
C LEU A 28 -5.78 -3.17 -1.48
N LEU A 29 -4.94 -3.58 -2.43
CA LEU A 29 -3.55 -3.90 -2.18
C LEU A 29 -2.65 -2.68 -2.46
N VAL A 30 -1.69 -2.42 -1.57
CA VAL A 30 -0.74 -1.32 -1.73
C VAL A 30 0.70 -1.81 -1.59
N GLY A 31 1.62 -1.17 -2.30
CA GLY A 31 3.04 -1.49 -2.25
C GLY A 31 3.88 -0.42 -2.94
N GLY A 32 5.20 -0.61 -2.91
CA GLY A 32 6.17 0.29 -3.53
C GLY A 32 6.78 1.30 -2.55
N GLY A 33 8.09 1.16 -2.32
CA GLY A 33 8.89 2.11 -1.53
C GLY A 33 8.69 2.04 -0.01
N LEU A 34 8.19 0.92 0.53
CA LEU A 34 7.97 0.72 1.96
C LEU A 34 9.16 -0.03 2.56
N PHE A 35 9.70 0.44 3.69
CA PHE A 35 10.92 -0.15 4.30
C PHE A 35 10.80 -0.37 5.80
N THR A 36 10.07 0.48 6.51
CA THR A 36 9.96 0.40 7.98
C THR A 36 8.64 -0.24 8.39
N PRO A 37 8.56 -0.91 9.56
CA PRO A 37 7.29 -1.40 10.10
C PRO A 37 6.18 -0.33 10.15
N GLY A 38 6.57 0.92 10.42
CA GLY A 38 5.66 2.06 10.41
C GLY A 38 5.03 2.33 9.04
N ASP A 39 5.74 2.10 7.94
CA ASP A 39 5.21 2.28 6.58
C ASP A 39 4.09 1.28 6.29
N PHE A 40 4.30 0.01 6.63
CA PHE A 40 3.29 -1.04 6.50
C PHE A 40 2.07 -0.75 7.38
N LEU A 41 2.31 -0.37 8.65
CA LEU A 41 1.22 -0.08 9.59
C LEU A 41 0.40 1.13 9.16
N LYS A 42 1.04 2.19 8.66
CA LYS A 42 0.35 3.36 8.09
C LYS A 42 -0.54 2.95 6.92
N CYS A 43 -0.04 2.13 6.00
CA CYS A 43 -0.82 1.66 4.86
C CYS A 43 -2.10 0.92 5.29
N LEU A 44 -1.99 -0.02 6.23
CA LEU A 44 -3.14 -0.76 6.76
C LEU A 44 -4.12 0.18 7.48
N ALA A 45 -3.60 1.08 8.33
CA ALA A 45 -4.42 2.03 9.07
C ALA A 45 -5.18 3.03 8.17
N LEU A 46 -4.63 3.34 6.99
CA LEU A 46 -5.25 4.23 6.01
C LEU A 46 -6.32 3.55 5.14
N GLY A 47 -6.54 2.24 5.29
CA GLY A 47 -7.59 1.50 4.59
C GLY A 47 -7.10 0.57 3.47
N ALA A 48 -5.82 0.22 3.44
CA ALA A 48 -5.37 -0.91 2.61
C ALA A 48 -5.73 -2.25 3.27
N ASP A 49 -6.18 -3.22 2.48
CA ASP A 49 -6.50 -4.57 2.96
C ASP A 49 -5.25 -5.43 3.11
N ALA A 50 -4.26 -5.23 2.24
CA ALA A 50 -2.98 -5.90 2.32
C ALA A 50 -1.84 -5.04 1.75
N VAL A 51 -0.64 -5.30 2.24
CA VAL A 51 0.58 -4.64 1.78
C VAL A 51 1.53 -5.67 1.19
N TYR A 52 1.97 -5.45 -0.05
CA TYR A 52 2.94 -6.31 -0.72
C TYR A 52 4.31 -5.63 -0.83
N PHE A 53 5.39 -6.41 -0.79
CA PHE A 53 6.75 -5.91 -0.90
C PHE A 53 7.65 -6.92 -1.64
N GLY A 54 8.47 -6.42 -2.55
CA GLY A 54 9.33 -7.24 -3.40
C GLY A 54 10.82 -6.97 -3.17
N THR A 55 11.26 -5.72 -3.35
CA THR A 55 12.69 -5.36 -3.30
C THR A 55 13.35 -5.72 -1.97
N ILE A 56 12.73 -5.36 -0.85
CA ILE A 56 13.22 -5.70 0.49
C ILE A 56 13.21 -7.21 0.73
N ALA A 57 12.19 -7.94 0.24
CA ALA A 57 12.16 -9.40 0.35
C ALA A 57 13.34 -10.03 -0.41
N ALA A 58 13.56 -9.62 -1.67
CA ALA A 58 14.67 -10.11 -2.48
C ALA A 58 16.04 -9.79 -1.87
N LEU A 59 16.20 -8.58 -1.32
CA LEU A 59 17.45 -8.16 -0.69
C LEU A 59 17.75 -8.98 0.57
N VAL A 60 16.74 -9.25 1.41
CA VAL A 60 16.88 -10.12 2.58
C VAL A 60 17.24 -11.54 2.14
N MET A 61 16.55 -12.10 1.14
CA MET A 61 16.84 -13.44 0.61
C MET A 61 18.24 -13.56 -0.01
N SER A 62 18.83 -12.47 -0.48
CA SER A 62 20.17 -12.47 -1.07
C SER A 62 21.29 -12.38 -0.02
N HIS A 63 20.95 -11.93 1.19
CA HIS A 63 21.89 -11.75 2.31
C HIS A 63 21.79 -12.85 3.37
N THR A 64 21.00 -13.90 3.11
CA THR A 64 21.01 -15.19 3.83
C THR A 64 21.86 -16.20 3.08
#